data_AF-A0A6A1UKL2-F1
#
_entry.id   AF-A0A6A1UKL2-F1
#
_cell.length_a   1.000
_cell.length_b   1.000
_cell.length_c   1.000
_cell.angle_alpha   90.00
_cell.angle_beta   90.00
_cell.angle_gamma   90.00
#
_symmetry.space_group_name_H-M   'P 1'
#
loop_
_entity.id
_entity.type
_entity.pdbx_description
1 polymer ?
#
loop_
_entity_poly.entity_id
_entity_poly.type
_entity_poly.pdbx_seq_one_letter_code
_entity_poly.pdbx_strand_id
1 'polypeptide(L)'
;MAGLPPEVVTEIICRLPVKSLLLFRSVSKSWRSLIDSPGFIYLHLNNSVDTGSNLSLILRKDSELYTVDLDQLNDAVEVTHPLMCYSNRIHVLGSSNGLLCIANVAEDIALWNPSIRKHKVLPFLPVEKNNYGSSLLGARVYGFGYDPVHDDQKLVRISQYIDLDNEGFVSKVKVYSLRANELRDSDDMPYVLCYTRKNGTLASGHLHWVVNRKFKFDEDDLIVAFDLTVESFRELPMPECTEQKFQIDVGVLGGCVCMVANYCDVRVDVWVMKEYGVKESWAKLFTVAQDEVAGGTLKYLRPLAYSKSGEEVLLEQNHGRLVWYDLRRKRVNNVNLGGLPASFESEICVRSLVPVELNREDYLRQQNLGDEKTNGKKR
;
A
#
# COMPACT_ATOMS: atom_id res chain seq x y z
N MET A 1 0.53 44.05 -16.26
CA MET A 1 -0.36 42.87 -16.18
C MET A 1 -0.52 42.54 -14.71
N ALA A 2 -1.74 42.63 -14.16
CA ALA A 2 -2.00 42.21 -12.79
C ALA A 2 -1.73 40.70 -12.71
N GLY A 3 -0.72 40.30 -11.94
CA GLY A 3 -0.41 38.89 -11.71
C GLY A 3 -1.49 38.25 -10.85
N LEU A 4 -1.80 36.97 -11.11
CA LEU A 4 -2.61 36.18 -10.18
C LEU A 4 -1.92 36.13 -8.80
N PRO A 5 -2.68 36.15 -7.69
CA PRO A 5 -2.12 35.97 -6.36
C PRO A 5 -1.33 34.64 -6.26
N PRO A 6 -0.19 34.60 -5.54
CA PRO A 6 0.63 33.40 -5.39
C PRO A 6 -0.14 32.18 -4.88
N GLU A 7 -1.15 32.40 -4.03
CA GLU A 7 -2.01 31.37 -3.45
C GLU A 7 -2.87 30.71 -4.53
N VAL A 8 -3.47 31.51 -5.40
CA VAL A 8 -4.29 31.03 -6.53
C VAL A 8 -3.42 30.25 -7.52
N VAL A 9 -2.21 30.76 -7.79
CA VAL A 9 -1.23 30.04 -8.62
C VAL A 9 -0.90 28.69 -7.99
N THR A 10 -0.62 28.64 -6.69
CA THR A 10 -0.32 27.39 -5.97
C THR A 10 -1.46 26.38 -6.06
N GLU A 11 -2.71 26.83 -5.90
CA GLU A 11 -3.90 25.98 -6.00
C GLU A 11 -4.09 25.40 -7.42
N ILE A 12 -3.88 26.21 -8.46
CA ILE A 12 -3.95 25.75 -9.86
C ILE A 12 -2.89 24.68 -10.12
N ILE A 13 -1.66 24.93 -9.67
CA ILE A 13 -0.52 24.03 -9.89
C ILE A 13 -0.71 22.71 -9.13
N CYS A 14 -1.25 22.77 -7.90
CA CYS A 14 -1.53 21.60 -7.08
C CYS A 14 -2.47 20.58 -7.76
N ARG A 15 -3.32 21.03 -8.68
CA ARG A 15 -4.24 20.14 -9.42
C ARG A 15 -3.61 19.47 -10.64
N LEU A 16 -2.37 19.80 -10.98
CA LEU A 16 -1.72 19.27 -12.16
C LEU A 16 -1.16 17.86 -11.94
N PRO A 17 -1.11 17.02 -13.00
CA PRO A 17 -0.44 15.73 -12.93
C PRO A 17 1.04 15.86 -12.60
N VAL A 18 1.60 14.88 -11.88
CA VAL A 18 3.03 14.88 -11.49
C VAL A 18 3.95 15.05 -12.69
N LYS A 19 3.63 14.43 -13.83
CA LYS A 19 4.42 14.56 -15.07
C LYS A 19 4.54 16.02 -15.54
N SER A 20 3.44 16.78 -15.48
CA SER A 20 3.42 18.21 -15.84
C SER A 20 4.23 19.04 -14.85
N LEU A 21 4.09 18.75 -13.54
CA LEU A 21 4.86 19.42 -12.50
C LEU A 21 6.36 19.22 -12.68
N LEU A 22 6.81 18.00 -13.01
CA LEU A 22 8.21 17.72 -13.29
C LEU A 22 8.76 18.51 -14.47
N LEU A 23 7.94 18.77 -15.50
CA LEU A 23 8.31 19.64 -16.61
C LEU A 23 8.39 21.12 -16.16
N PHE A 24 7.42 21.58 -15.37
CA PHE A 24 7.37 22.97 -14.90
C PHE A 24 8.52 23.34 -13.95
N ARG A 25 9.05 22.36 -13.19
CA ARG A 25 10.30 22.54 -12.42
C ARG A 25 11.47 23.00 -13.28
N SER A 26 11.51 22.64 -14.56
CA SER A 26 12.59 23.01 -15.48
C SER A 26 12.38 24.37 -16.17
N VAL A 27 11.18 24.94 -16.10
CA VAL A 27 10.81 26.17 -16.84
C VAL A 27 11.20 27.44 -16.08
N SER A 28 11.13 27.44 -14.74
CA SER A 28 11.42 28.63 -13.94
C SER A 28 11.93 28.28 -12.54
N LYS A 29 12.87 29.08 -12.03
CA LYS A 29 13.41 28.95 -10.66
C LYS A 29 12.33 29.11 -9.59
N SER A 30 11.38 30.03 -9.80
CA SER A 30 10.27 30.25 -8.87
C SER A 30 9.34 29.03 -8.80
N TRP A 31 9.02 28.45 -9.96
CA TRP A 31 8.20 27.24 -10.05
C TRP A 31 8.91 26.03 -9.45
N ARG A 32 10.20 25.87 -9.73
CA ARG A 32 11.02 24.85 -9.07
C ARG A 32 11.01 24.99 -7.56
N SER A 33 11.22 26.22 -7.05
CA SER A 33 11.21 26.48 -5.60
C SER A 33 9.86 26.15 -4.96
N LEU A 34 8.74 26.44 -5.64
CA LEU A 34 7.41 26.12 -5.14
C LEU A 34 7.19 24.61 -5.13
N ILE A 35 7.44 23.93 -6.26
CA ILE A 35 7.19 22.50 -6.44
C ILE A 35 8.10 21.63 -5.56
N ASP A 36 9.34 22.07 -5.30
CA ASP A 36 10.29 21.38 -4.44
C ASP A 36 10.03 21.65 -2.94
N SER A 37 9.11 22.56 -2.60
CA SER A 37 8.84 22.89 -1.20
C SER A 37 8.06 21.76 -0.49
N PRO A 38 8.40 21.42 0.77
CA PRO A 38 7.69 20.37 1.51
C PRO A 38 6.18 20.63 1.63
N GLY A 39 5.79 21.89 1.84
CA GLY A 39 4.38 22.28 1.94
C GLY A 39 3.60 22.02 0.64
N PHE A 40 4.19 22.31 -0.53
CA PHE A 40 3.57 22.01 -1.80
C PHE A 40 3.46 20.51 -2.06
N ILE A 41 4.52 19.75 -1.76
CA ILE A 41 4.53 18.29 -1.93
C ILE A 41 3.44 17.64 -1.08
N TYR A 42 3.33 18.03 0.19
CA TYR A 42 2.29 17.55 1.09
C TYR A 42 0.89 17.91 0.60
N LEU A 43 0.68 19.16 0.20
CA LEU A 43 -0.59 19.65 -0.32
C LEU A 43 -1.00 18.93 -1.63
N HIS A 44 -0.07 18.71 -2.54
CA HIS A 44 -0.29 17.96 -3.80
C HIS A 44 -0.63 16.50 -3.56
N LEU A 45 0.08 15.86 -2.62
CA LEU A 45 -0.18 14.47 -2.24
C LEU A 45 -1.58 14.32 -1.62
N ASN A 46 -1.93 15.14 -0.63
CA ASN A 46 -3.24 15.08 0.01
C ASN A 46 -4.37 15.33 -0.99
N ASN A 47 -4.22 16.35 -1.85
CA ASN A 47 -5.20 16.61 -2.91
C ASN A 47 -5.35 15.41 -3.85
N SER A 48 -4.26 14.69 -4.16
CA SER A 48 -4.31 13.48 -4.98
C SER A 48 -5.06 12.33 -4.29
N VAL A 49 -4.84 12.14 -2.99
CA VAL A 49 -5.55 11.14 -2.18
C VAL A 49 -7.04 11.48 -2.09
N ASP A 50 -7.38 12.72 -1.74
CA ASP A 50 -8.77 13.17 -1.54
C ASP A 50 -9.59 13.11 -2.83
N THR A 51 -8.99 13.43 -3.97
CA THR A 51 -9.66 13.43 -5.28
C THR A 51 -9.56 12.09 -6.02
N GLY A 52 -8.83 11.11 -5.45
CA GLY A 52 -8.50 9.86 -6.13
C GLY A 52 -7.81 10.08 -7.48
N SER A 53 -6.97 11.12 -7.59
CA SER A 53 -6.22 11.48 -8.80
C SER A 53 -4.75 11.10 -8.68
N ASN A 54 -4.02 11.16 -9.80
CA ASN A 54 -2.64 10.74 -9.88
C ASN A 54 -2.43 9.26 -9.52
N LEU A 55 -3.47 8.43 -9.56
CA LEU A 55 -3.35 7.01 -9.22
C LEU A 55 -2.64 6.25 -10.34
N SER A 56 -1.74 5.37 -9.93
CA SER A 56 -1.04 4.46 -10.80
C SER A 56 -1.21 3.04 -10.29
N LEU A 57 -1.45 2.12 -11.21
CA LEU A 57 -1.44 0.71 -10.92
C LEU A 57 -0.05 0.16 -11.23
N ILE A 58 0.60 -0.41 -10.22
CA ILE A 58 1.88 -1.10 -10.35
C ILE A 58 1.58 -2.58 -10.53
N LEU A 59 2.02 -3.14 -11.65
CA LEU A 59 1.85 -4.55 -11.97
C LEU A 59 3.20 -5.24 -11.87
N ARG A 60 3.24 -6.35 -11.14
CA ARG A 60 4.45 -7.14 -10.96
C ARG A 60 4.30 -8.49 -11.64
N LYS A 61 5.26 -8.85 -12.47
CA LYS A 61 5.41 -10.17 -13.07
C LYS A 61 6.86 -10.63 -12.88
N ASP A 62 7.06 -11.62 -12.03
CA ASP A 62 8.41 -12.12 -11.70
C ASP A 62 9.33 -11.00 -11.17
N SER A 63 10.30 -10.55 -11.99
CA SER A 63 11.18 -9.40 -11.70
C SER A 63 10.74 -8.10 -12.38
N GLU A 64 9.84 -8.18 -13.37
CA GLU A 64 9.43 -7.04 -14.18
C GLU A 64 8.33 -6.26 -13.44
N LEU A 65 8.45 -4.94 -13.46
CA LEU A 65 7.43 -4.02 -12.96
C LEU A 65 6.90 -3.20 -14.12
N TYR A 66 5.58 -3.07 -14.17
CA TYR A 66 4.88 -2.22 -15.13
C TYR A 66 4.03 -1.20 -14.38
N THR A 67 3.78 -0.08 -15.04
CA THR A 67 2.94 1.01 -14.52
C THR A 67 1.81 1.28 -15.51
N VAL A 68 0.61 1.45 -14.98
CA VAL A 68 -0.58 1.88 -15.73
C VAL A 68 -1.12 3.14 -15.08
N ASP A 69 -1.28 4.21 -15.86
CA ASP A 69 -1.94 5.44 -15.41
C ASP A 69 -3.45 5.18 -15.31
N LEU A 70 -4.00 5.15 -14.09
CA LEU A 70 -5.42 4.86 -13.89
C LEU A 70 -6.33 6.04 -14.25
N ASP A 71 -5.80 7.26 -14.34
CA ASP A 71 -6.57 8.43 -14.77
C ASP A 71 -6.82 8.38 -16.28
N GLN A 72 -5.90 7.77 -17.04
CA GLN A 72 -5.96 7.71 -18.51
C GLN A 72 -6.27 6.32 -19.06
N LEU A 73 -6.06 5.26 -18.25
CA LEU A 73 -6.12 3.85 -18.65
C LEU A 73 -5.30 3.57 -19.91
N ASN A 74 -4.06 4.05 -19.90
CA ASN A 74 -3.11 3.79 -20.98
C ASN A 74 -2.53 2.38 -20.88
N ASP A 75 -1.86 1.96 -21.95
CA ASP A 75 -1.10 0.70 -21.99
C ASP A 75 -0.08 0.62 -20.84
N ALA A 76 0.16 -0.61 -20.39
CA ALA A 76 1.15 -0.88 -19.36
C ALA A 76 2.56 -0.61 -19.88
N VAL A 77 3.31 0.20 -19.15
CA VAL A 77 4.69 0.57 -19.50
C VAL A 77 5.63 -0.04 -18.48
N GLU A 78 6.65 -0.75 -18.94
CA GLU A 78 7.68 -1.31 -18.07
C GLU A 78 8.47 -0.18 -17.39
N VAL A 79 8.75 -0.35 -16.10
CA VAL A 79 9.51 0.60 -15.28
C VAL A 79 10.73 -0.08 -14.67
N THR A 80 11.89 0.52 -14.91
CA THR A 80 13.16 0.02 -14.36
C THR A 80 13.24 0.31 -12.86
N HIS A 81 13.24 -0.75 -12.05
CA HIS A 81 13.41 -0.66 -10.60
C HIS A 81 14.89 -0.58 -10.20
N PRO A 82 15.21 -0.03 -9.02
CA PRO A 82 16.60 0.22 -8.61
C PRO A 82 17.37 -1.01 -8.10
N LEU A 83 16.67 -2.07 -7.68
CA LEU A 83 17.33 -3.23 -7.09
C LEU A 83 18.00 -4.08 -8.18
N MET A 84 19.28 -4.39 -8.00
CA MET A 84 19.95 -5.43 -8.78
C MET A 84 19.39 -6.80 -8.37
N CYS A 85 19.04 -7.62 -9.36
CA CYS A 85 18.52 -8.96 -9.11
C CYS A 85 19.32 -9.99 -9.91
N TYR A 86 20.05 -10.86 -9.22
CA TYR A 86 20.66 -12.06 -9.84
C TYR A 86 19.63 -13.19 -10.04
N SER A 87 18.43 -13.02 -9.51
CA SER A 87 17.29 -13.93 -9.62
C SER A 87 16.10 -13.20 -10.25
N ASN A 88 15.13 -13.94 -10.79
CA ASN A 88 14.01 -13.33 -11.51
C ASN A 88 12.83 -12.91 -10.59
N ARG A 89 13.05 -12.45 -9.35
CA ARG A 89 11.92 -12.09 -8.46
C ARG A 89 12.12 -10.81 -7.68
N ILE A 90 11.19 -9.88 -7.89
CA ILE A 90 11.02 -8.65 -7.10
C ILE A 90 9.66 -8.71 -6.40
N HIS A 91 9.64 -8.32 -5.13
CA HIS A 91 8.46 -8.24 -4.31
C HIS A 91 8.08 -6.78 -4.07
N VAL A 92 6.79 -6.46 -4.21
CA VAL A 92 6.23 -5.19 -3.72
C VAL A 92 5.73 -5.44 -2.30
N LEU A 93 6.37 -4.80 -1.32
CA LEU A 93 6.07 -4.95 0.11
C LEU A 93 4.90 -4.08 0.56
N GLY A 94 4.58 -3.05 -0.22
CA GLY A 94 3.47 -2.13 0.00
C GLY A 94 3.75 -0.76 -0.62
N SER A 95 2.75 0.10 -0.58
CA SER A 95 2.83 1.49 -1.01
C SER A 95 2.35 2.44 0.09
N SER A 96 2.94 3.63 0.16
CA SER A 96 2.58 4.67 1.13
C SER A 96 3.01 6.04 0.62
N ASN A 97 2.11 7.01 0.59
CA ASN A 97 2.39 8.39 0.18
C ASN A 97 3.12 8.53 -1.18
N GLY A 98 2.86 7.59 -2.09
CA GLY A 98 3.49 7.51 -3.40
C GLY A 98 4.92 6.97 -3.43
N LEU A 99 5.38 6.43 -2.30
CA LEU A 99 6.58 5.60 -2.22
C LEU A 99 6.17 4.13 -2.31
N LEU A 100 6.95 3.36 -3.04
CA LEU A 100 6.90 1.90 -3.05
C LEU A 100 8.02 1.36 -2.16
N CYS A 101 7.71 0.36 -1.36
CA CYS A 101 8.71 -0.48 -0.72
C CYS A 101 8.85 -1.76 -1.52
N ILE A 102 10.04 -2.03 -2.04
CA ILE A 102 10.32 -3.21 -2.86
C ILE A 102 11.48 -4.01 -2.27
N ALA A 103 11.49 -5.32 -2.52
CA ALA A 103 12.57 -6.21 -2.10
C ALA A 103 12.94 -7.20 -3.20
N ASN A 104 14.22 -7.59 -3.25
CA ASN A 104 14.68 -8.72 -4.05
C ASN A 104 14.71 -10.01 -3.21
N VAL A 105 15.07 -11.14 -3.84
CA VAL A 105 15.20 -12.45 -3.16
C VAL A 105 16.32 -12.47 -2.11
N ALA A 106 17.32 -11.61 -2.24
CA ALA A 106 18.40 -11.46 -1.26
C ALA A 106 17.99 -10.61 -0.04
N GLU A 107 16.74 -10.11 -0.01
CA GLU A 107 16.20 -9.20 0.99
C GLU A 107 16.88 -7.82 1.04
N ASP A 108 17.48 -7.40 -0.08
CA ASP A 108 17.78 -6.00 -0.28
C ASP A 108 16.47 -5.25 -0.46
N ILE A 109 16.16 -4.36 0.49
CA ILE A 109 14.94 -3.58 0.49
C ILE A 109 15.25 -2.16 0.04
N ALA A 110 14.44 -1.62 -0.87
CA ALA A 110 14.53 -0.24 -1.29
C ALA A 110 13.17 0.47 -1.18
N LEU A 111 13.23 1.72 -0.73
CA LEU A 111 12.16 2.68 -0.95
C LEU A 111 12.37 3.34 -2.30
N TRP A 112 11.31 3.44 -3.09
CA TRP A 112 11.39 3.91 -4.46
C TRP A 112 10.21 4.81 -4.79
N ASN A 113 10.49 5.97 -5.37
CA ASN A 113 9.48 6.80 -6.02
C ASN A 113 9.66 6.67 -7.55
N PRO A 114 8.78 5.91 -8.24
CA PRO A 114 8.84 5.76 -9.70
C PRO A 114 8.67 7.07 -10.46
N SER A 115 7.86 8.00 -9.93
CA SER A 115 7.49 9.25 -10.60
C SER A 115 8.69 10.18 -10.76
N ILE A 116 9.55 10.26 -9.73
CA ILE A 116 10.75 11.09 -9.75
C ILE A 116 12.04 10.28 -9.99
N ARG A 117 11.92 8.96 -10.16
CA ARG A 117 13.02 8.00 -10.38
C ARG A 117 14.13 8.07 -9.33
N LYS A 118 13.75 8.33 -8.08
CA LYS A 118 14.68 8.31 -6.93
C LYS A 118 14.38 7.13 -6.04
N HIS A 119 15.42 6.61 -5.40
CA HIS A 119 15.30 5.49 -4.48
C HIS A 119 16.32 5.61 -3.34
N LYS A 120 16.09 4.84 -2.29
CA LYS A 120 16.99 4.66 -1.15
C LYS A 120 16.99 3.18 -0.80
N VAL A 121 18.15 2.55 -0.85
CA VAL A 121 18.32 1.19 -0.34
C VAL A 121 18.42 1.28 1.18
N LEU A 122 17.62 0.46 1.87
CA LEU A 122 17.64 0.38 3.32
C LEU A 122 18.87 -0.41 3.78
N PRO A 123 19.39 -0.14 5.00
CA PRO A 123 20.44 -0.98 5.56
C PRO A 123 19.98 -2.43 5.63
N PHE A 124 20.94 -3.36 5.54
CA PHE A 124 20.65 -4.79 5.70
C PHE A 124 19.91 -5.03 7.03
N LEU A 125 18.72 -5.64 6.95
CA LEU A 125 17.89 -5.94 8.10
C LEU A 125 18.12 -7.39 8.51
N PRO A 126 18.99 -7.67 9.50
CA PRO A 126 19.40 -9.03 9.80
C PRO A 126 18.21 -9.93 10.09
N VAL A 127 18.26 -11.12 9.50
CA VAL A 127 17.34 -12.21 9.80
C VAL A 127 17.88 -12.92 11.03
N GLU A 128 17.12 -12.87 12.12
CA GLU A 128 17.45 -13.67 13.28
C GLU A 128 17.24 -15.15 12.98
N LYS A 129 18.20 -15.99 13.35
CA LYS A 129 17.99 -17.42 13.41
C LYS A 129 17.25 -17.70 14.71
N ASN A 130 16.16 -18.44 14.63
CA ASN A 130 15.45 -18.85 15.84
C ASN A 130 16.35 -19.84 16.61
N ASN A 131 16.68 -19.55 17.87
CA ASN A 131 17.53 -20.41 18.70
C ASN A 131 16.74 -21.53 19.40
N TYR A 132 15.43 -21.66 19.13
CA TYR A 132 14.55 -22.65 19.75
C TYR A 132 14.48 -23.93 18.90
N GLY A 133 15.33 -24.92 19.24
CA GLY A 133 15.16 -26.32 18.84
C GLY A 133 14.89 -26.59 17.35
N SER A 134 13.89 -27.42 17.07
CA SER A 134 13.45 -27.90 15.75
C SER A 134 12.59 -26.91 14.94
N SER A 135 12.54 -25.62 15.33
CA SER A 135 11.67 -24.63 14.70
C SER A 135 12.15 -24.23 13.30
N LEU A 136 11.23 -24.19 12.32
CA LEU A 136 11.50 -23.74 10.95
C LEU A 136 10.79 -22.41 10.64
N LEU A 137 11.40 -21.57 9.81
CA LEU A 137 10.73 -20.38 9.30
C LEU A 137 9.58 -20.79 8.36
N GLY A 138 8.34 -20.60 8.81
CA GLY A 138 7.14 -20.94 8.05
C GLY A 138 6.69 -19.83 7.11
N ALA A 139 6.73 -18.58 7.57
CA ALA A 139 6.32 -17.43 6.78
C ALA A 139 7.12 -16.18 7.13
N ARG A 140 7.29 -15.30 6.14
CA ARG A 140 7.83 -13.96 6.32
C ARG A 140 7.02 -13.00 5.46
N VAL A 141 6.37 -12.06 6.13
CA VAL A 141 5.58 -11.02 5.48
C VAL A 141 6.01 -9.65 5.97
N TYR A 142 5.75 -8.65 5.15
CA TYR A 142 6.07 -7.26 5.45
C TYR A 142 4.80 -6.42 5.43
N GLY A 143 4.88 -5.20 5.95
CA GLY A 143 3.91 -4.16 5.68
C GLY A 143 4.61 -2.80 5.74
N PHE A 144 4.31 -1.94 4.78
CA PHE A 144 4.93 -0.63 4.65
C PHE A 144 3.88 0.47 4.78
N GLY A 145 4.16 1.48 5.61
CA GLY A 145 3.20 2.56 5.81
C GLY A 145 3.77 3.79 6.50
N TYR A 146 2.96 4.84 6.51
CA TYR A 146 3.30 6.12 7.13
C TYR A 146 2.59 6.26 8.47
N ASP A 147 3.37 6.63 9.49
CA ASP A 147 2.90 7.06 10.80
C ASP A 147 2.79 8.59 10.81
N PRO A 148 1.57 9.15 10.72
CA PRO A 148 1.36 10.60 10.63
C PRO A 148 1.66 11.32 11.95
N VAL A 149 1.63 10.63 13.09
CA VAL A 149 1.87 11.25 14.40
C VAL A 149 3.35 11.53 14.60
N HIS A 150 4.21 10.59 14.21
CA HIS A 150 5.66 10.72 14.32
C HIS A 150 6.34 11.21 13.02
N ASP A 151 5.55 11.49 11.98
CA ASP A 151 6.04 11.86 10.64
C ASP A 151 7.13 10.90 10.17
N ASP A 152 6.81 9.61 10.15
CA ASP A 152 7.78 8.54 9.91
C ASP A 152 7.22 7.47 8.95
N GLN A 153 8.08 7.00 8.04
CA GLN A 153 7.78 5.85 7.21
C GLN A 153 8.31 4.60 7.92
N LYS A 154 7.43 3.64 8.17
CA LYS A 154 7.76 2.43 8.90
C LYS A 154 7.63 1.21 8.00
N LEU A 155 8.57 0.29 8.18
CA LEU A 155 8.51 -1.05 7.59
C LEU A 155 8.39 -2.06 8.72
N VAL A 156 7.27 -2.78 8.75
CA VAL A 156 7.02 -3.86 9.70
C VAL A 156 7.39 -5.17 9.02
N ARG A 157 8.15 -6.02 9.71
CA ARG A 157 8.49 -7.38 9.29
C ARG A 157 7.97 -8.36 10.33
N ILE A 158 7.17 -9.32 9.88
CA ILE A 158 6.64 -10.41 10.71
C ILE A 158 7.29 -11.71 10.21
N SER A 159 8.05 -12.37 11.07
CA SER A 159 8.66 -13.67 10.79
C SER A 159 8.04 -14.72 11.71
N GLN A 160 7.34 -15.68 11.11
CA GLN A 160 6.67 -16.75 11.82
C GLN A 160 7.48 -18.04 11.74
N TYR A 161 7.83 -18.57 12.90
CA TYR A 161 8.53 -19.84 13.07
C TYR A 161 7.56 -20.88 13.58
N ILE A 162 7.54 -22.05 12.94
CA ILE A 162 6.66 -23.16 13.28
C ILE A 162 7.48 -24.19 14.05
N ASP A 163 6.96 -24.61 15.21
CA ASP A 163 7.50 -25.70 16.01
C ASP A 163 6.86 -27.00 15.51
N LEU A 164 7.69 -27.88 14.93
CA LEU A 164 7.25 -29.15 14.36
C LEU A 164 6.90 -30.20 15.42
N ASP A 165 7.43 -30.08 16.64
CA ASP A 165 7.26 -31.08 17.69
C ASP A 165 5.99 -30.81 18.52
N ASN A 166 5.63 -29.54 18.69
CA ASN A 166 4.52 -29.12 19.56
C ASN A 166 3.30 -28.52 18.82
N GLU A 167 3.28 -28.57 17.48
CA GLU A 167 2.26 -27.91 16.64
C GLU A 167 2.06 -26.41 17.00
N GLY A 168 3.12 -25.77 17.48
CA GLY A 168 3.14 -24.39 17.97
C GLY A 168 3.73 -23.43 16.94
N PHE A 169 3.64 -22.14 17.22
CA PHE A 169 4.32 -21.11 16.44
C PHE A 169 4.81 -19.96 17.31
N VAL A 170 5.82 -19.27 16.83
CA VAL A 170 6.32 -18.01 17.40
C VAL A 170 6.41 -16.98 16.27
N SER A 171 5.84 -15.80 16.48
CA SER A 171 5.89 -14.73 15.49
C SER A 171 6.74 -13.57 16.02
N LYS A 172 7.91 -13.37 15.43
CA LYS A 172 8.78 -12.24 15.73
C LYS A 172 8.44 -11.04 14.86
N VAL A 173 8.18 -9.90 15.51
CA VAL A 173 7.82 -8.64 14.84
C VAL A 173 8.94 -7.64 15.04
N LYS A 174 9.41 -7.08 13.92
CA LYS A 174 10.36 -5.97 13.95
C LYS A 174 9.82 -4.79 13.16
N VAL A 175 10.10 -3.59 13.65
CA VAL A 175 9.68 -2.33 13.05
C VAL A 175 10.93 -1.52 12.72
N TYR A 176 11.12 -1.23 11.44
CA TYR A 176 12.15 -0.30 10.98
C TYR A 176 11.55 1.09 10.82
N SER A 177 12.13 2.06 11.52
CA SER A 177 11.84 3.49 11.40
C SER A 177 12.79 4.12 10.40
N LEU A 178 12.25 4.72 9.33
CA LEU A 178 13.06 5.42 8.33
C LEU A 178 13.68 6.69 8.92
N ARG A 179 12.93 7.41 9.76
CA ARG A 179 13.35 8.65 10.42
C ARG A 179 14.47 8.41 11.41
N ALA A 180 14.35 7.41 12.28
CA ALA A 180 15.39 7.03 13.23
C ALA A 180 16.55 6.26 12.55
N ASN A 181 16.30 5.66 11.39
CA ASN A 181 17.20 4.73 10.72
C ASN A 181 17.57 3.55 11.63
N GLU A 182 16.57 2.99 12.31
CA GLU A 182 16.73 1.99 13.35
C GLU A 182 15.71 0.87 13.17
N LEU A 183 16.15 -0.37 13.39
CA LEU A 183 15.31 -1.55 13.46
C LEU A 183 15.10 -1.92 14.93
N ARG A 184 13.85 -1.95 15.37
CA ARG A 184 13.48 -2.25 16.77
C ARG A 184 12.60 -3.48 16.82
N ASP A 185 12.67 -4.20 17.94
CA ASP A 185 11.73 -5.27 18.26
C ASP A 185 10.40 -4.68 18.72
N SER A 186 9.31 -5.32 18.32
CA SER A 186 7.94 -5.04 18.78
C SER A 186 7.40 -6.31 19.43
N ASP A 187 6.24 -6.19 20.08
CA ASP A 187 5.58 -7.34 20.70
C ASP A 187 5.30 -8.43 19.65
N ASP A 188 5.51 -9.68 20.08
CA ASP A 188 5.26 -10.84 19.23
C ASP A 188 3.78 -10.91 18.82
N MET A 189 3.51 -11.34 17.58
CA MET A 189 2.14 -11.46 17.08
C MET A 189 1.51 -12.79 17.53
N PRO A 190 0.41 -12.80 18.31
CA PRO A 190 -0.18 -14.03 18.85
C PRO A 190 -1.07 -14.78 17.85
N TYR A 191 -0.93 -14.51 16.55
CA TYR A 191 -1.78 -15.04 15.47
C TYR A 191 -0.95 -15.75 14.40
N VAL A 192 -1.58 -16.70 13.70
CA VAL A 192 -1.01 -17.45 12.56
C VAL A 192 -1.35 -16.75 11.26
N LEU A 193 -0.38 -16.56 10.36
CA LEU A 193 -0.66 -15.97 9.05
C LEU A 193 -1.38 -16.98 8.14
N CYS A 194 -2.54 -16.63 7.59
CA CYS A 194 -3.24 -17.49 6.63
C CYS A 194 -2.51 -17.55 5.29
N TYR A 195 -1.85 -16.45 4.91
CA TYR A 195 -1.18 -16.31 3.62
C TYR A 195 0.30 -16.01 3.80
N THR A 196 1.16 -16.98 3.47
CA THR A 196 2.62 -16.88 3.70
C THR A 196 3.34 -15.91 2.79
N ARG A 197 2.68 -15.44 1.72
CA ARG A 197 3.27 -14.55 0.69
C ARG A 197 2.53 -13.23 0.51
N LYS A 198 1.47 -12.98 1.29
CA LYS A 198 0.70 -11.75 1.18
C LYS A 198 1.17 -10.73 2.21
N ASN A 199 1.66 -9.59 1.72
CA ASN A 199 2.09 -8.48 2.56
C ASN A 199 0.89 -7.71 3.13
N GLY A 200 1.15 -6.92 4.16
CA GLY A 200 0.18 -6.16 4.92
C GLY A 200 -0.42 -5.03 4.09
N THR A 201 -1.73 -4.87 4.19
CA THR A 201 -2.47 -3.85 3.46
C THR A 201 -2.61 -2.58 4.31
N LEU A 202 -2.10 -1.45 3.82
CA LEU A 202 -2.17 -0.16 4.52
C LEU A 202 -3.51 0.53 4.31
N ALA A 203 -4.23 0.81 5.39
CA ALA A 203 -5.43 1.65 5.37
C ALA A 203 -5.61 2.33 6.73
N SER A 204 -6.11 3.57 6.72
CA SER A 204 -6.44 4.31 7.95
C SER A 204 -5.30 4.32 9.00
N GLY A 205 -4.04 4.41 8.57
CA GLY A 205 -2.85 4.41 9.45
C GLY A 205 -2.45 3.05 10.03
N HIS A 206 -3.08 1.96 9.58
CA HIS A 206 -2.83 0.62 10.09
C HIS A 206 -2.51 -0.37 8.96
N LEU A 207 -1.72 -1.39 9.28
CA LEU A 207 -1.44 -2.50 8.37
C LEU A 207 -2.32 -3.69 8.71
N HIS A 208 -2.90 -4.33 7.70
CA HIS A 208 -3.87 -5.40 7.87
C HIS A 208 -3.39 -6.73 7.29
N TRP A 209 -3.61 -7.82 8.03
CA TRP A 209 -3.37 -9.18 7.58
C TRP A 209 -4.55 -10.08 7.94
N VAL A 210 -4.73 -11.13 7.13
CA VAL A 210 -5.67 -12.22 7.41
C VAL A 210 -4.93 -13.32 8.19
N VAL A 211 -5.49 -13.69 9.33
CA VAL A 211 -4.85 -14.57 10.31
C VAL A 211 -5.84 -15.53 10.97
N ASN A 212 -5.30 -16.60 11.54
CA ASN A 212 -6.01 -17.53 12.43
C ASN A 212 -5.48 -17.42 13.86
N ARG A 213 -6.29 -17.80 14.84
CA ARG A 213 -5.84 -17.86 16.25
C ARG A 213 -4.92 -19.06 16.52
N LYS A 214 -5.05 -20.14 15.75
CA LYS A 214 -4.30 -21.38 15.94
C LYS A 214 -3.92 -22.01 14.60
N PHE A 215 -2.90 -22.86 14.62
CA PHE A 215 -2.43 -23.62 13.47
C PHE A 215 -3.35 -24.84 13.21
N LYS A 216 -4.63 -24.60 12.93
CA LYS A 216 -5.64 -25.64 12.67
C LYS A 216 -6.45 -25.32 11.42
N PHE A 217 -6.78 -26.36 10.64
CA PHE A 217 -7.50 -26.25 9.37
C PHE A 217 -8.95 -25.77 9.49
N ASP A 218 -9.53 -25.78 10.69
CA ASP A 218 -10.94 -25.44 10.93
C ASP A 218 -11.16 -24.17 11.75
N GLU A 219 -10.13 -23.35 11.91
CA GLU A 219 -10.27 -22.04 12.55
C GLU A 219 -10.82 -21.01 11.56
N ASP A 220 -11.63 -20.09 12.07
CA ASP A 220 -12.19 -18.99 11.30
C ASP A 220 -11.09 -17.94 11.01
N ASP A 221 -11.05 -17.50 9.76
CA ASP A 221 -10.21 -16.38 9.32
C ASP A 221 -10.64 -15.09 10.05
N LEU A 222 -9.66 -14.31 10.49
CA LEU A 222 -9.85 -13.01 11.14
C LEU A 222 -8.95 -11.97 10.47
N ILE A 223 -9.30 -10.70 10.65
CA ILE A 223 -8.45 -9.58 10.22
C ILE A 223 -7.81 -8.97 11.46
N VAL A 224 -6.48 -8.86 11.47
CA VAL A 224 -5.74 -8.11 12.48
C VAL A 224 -5.14 -6.86 11.87
N ALA A 225 -5.21 -5.77 12.63
CA ALA A 225 -4.62 -4.49 12.31
C ALA A 225 -3.42 -4.24 13.22
N PHE A 226 -2.29 -3.83 12.65
CA PHE A 226 -1.15 -3.28 13.38
C PHE A 226 -1.18 -1.76 13.28
N ASP A 227 -1.30 -1.08 14.41
CA ASP A 227 -1.24 0.38 14.49
C ASP A 227 0.21 0.84 14.32
N LEU A 228 0.49 1.65 13.30
CA LEU A 228 1.84 2.12 13.04
C LEU A 228 2.33 3.16 14.05
N THR A 229 1.43 3.89 14.70
CA THR A 229 1.76 4.90 15.71
C THR A 229 2.04 4.27 17.06
N VAL A 230 1.15 3.37 17.50
CA VAL A 230 1.24 2.71 18.82
C VAL A 230 2.10 1.44 18.76
N GLU A 231 2.34 0.89 17.57
CA GLU A 231 3.10 -0.34 17.34
C GLU A 231 2.51 -1.57 18.06
N SER A 232 1.18 -1.73 18.00
CA SER A 232 0.44 -2.84 18.61
C SER A 232 -0.60 -3.45 17.69
N PHE A 233 -0.92 -4.73 17.92
CA PHE A 233 -1.94 -5.47 17.17
C PHE A 233 -3.32 -5.35 17.83
N ARG A 234 -4.36 -5.29 17.00
CA ARG A 234 -5.76 -5.42 17.43
C ARG A 234 -6.57 -6.20 16.41
N GLU A 235 -7.53 -6.98 16.88
CA GLU A 235 -8.51 -7.62 15.99
C GLU A 235 -9.46 -6.56 15.45
N LEU A 236 -9.73 -6.62 14.15
CA LEU A 236 -10.74 -5.79 13.52
C LEU A 236 -12.09 -6.50 13.61
N PRO A 237 -13.18 -5.82 13.99
CA PRO A 237 -14.49 -6.45 14.02
C PRO A 237 -14.91 -6.89 12.62
N MET A 238 -15.50 -8.08 12.53
CA MET A 238 -15.94 -8.68 11.26
C MET A 238 -17.43 -8.36 10.97
N PRO A 239 -17.82 -8.20 9.70
CA PRO A 239 -19.23 -8.09 9.33
C PRO A 239 -19.99 -9.39 9.59
N GLU A 240 -21.29 -9.28 9.82
CA GLU A 240 -22.16 -10.45 9.97
C GLU A 240 -22.35 -11.13 8.62
N CYS A 241 -21.63 -12.23 8.43
CA CYS A 241 -21.71 -13.07 7.24
C CYS A 241 -22.63 -14.26 7.53
N THR A 242 -23.59 -14.52 6.65
CA THR A 242 -24.59 -15.57 6.83
C THR A 242 -23.99 -16.95 6.53
N GLU A 243 -23.53 -17.61 7.59
CA GLU A 243 -23.47 -19.07 7.86
C GLU A 243 -22.60 -20.01 7.00
N GLN A 244 -21.98 -19.57 5.89
CA GLN A 244 -21.02 -20.43 5.15
C GLN A 244 -19.56 -20.13 5.53
N LYS A 245 -18.68 -21.15 5.47
CA LYS A 245 -17.22 -20.97 5.54
C LYS A 245 -16.75 -20.34 4.22
N PHE A 246 -16.01 -19.24 4.30
CA PHE A 246 -15.44 -18.53 3.16
C PHE A 246 -13.98 -18.20 3.44
N GLN A 247 -13.21 -17.96 2.38
CA GLN A 247 -11.86 -17.42 2.50
C GLN A 247 -11.92 -15.89 2.53
N ILE A 248 -11.08 -15.29 3.35
CA ILE A 248 -11.03 -13.83 3.50
C ILE A 248 -9.83 -13.27 2.79
N ASP A 249 -10.04 -12.21 2.01
CA ASP A 249 -8.96 -11.33 1.61
C ASP A 249 -9.20 -9.90 2.09
N VAL A 250 -8.12 -9.15 2.33
CA VAL A 250 -8.17 -7.75 2.74
C VAL A 250 -7.57 -6.86 1.64
N GLY A 251 -8.20 -5.71 1.43
CA GLY A 251 -7.78 -4.72 0.47
C GLY A 251 -8.13 -3.30 0.90
N VAL A 252 -7.94 -2.35 -0.02
CA VAL A 252 -8.32 -0.95 0.15
C VAL A 252 -9.17 -0.53 -1.03
N LEU A 253 -10.29 0.15 -0.75
CA LEU A 253 -11.11 0.73 -1.79
C LEU A 253 -11.57 2.13 -1.36
N GLY A 254 -11.16 3.16 -2.11
CA GLY A 254 -11.48 4.55 -1.77
C GLY A 254 -10.96 4.99 -0.40
N GLY A 255 -9.76 4.54 -0.02
CA GLY A 255 -9.14 4.83 1.28
C GLY A 255 -9.73 4.05 2.47
N CYS A 256 -10.80 3.28 2.25
CA CYS A 256 -11.43 2.45 3.28
C CYS A 256 -10.91 1.01 3.22
N VAL A 257 -10.86 0.34 4.39
CA VAL A 257 -10.60 -1.11 4.44
C VAL A 257 -11.73 -1.84 3.73
N CYS A 258 -11.38 -2.78 2.87
CA CYS A 258 -12.33 -3.71 2.27
C CYS A 258 -12.00 -5.16 2.65
N MET A 259 -13.06 -5.94 2.80
CA MET A 259 -12.99 -7.38 3.01
C MET A 259 -13.63 -8.07 1.81
N VAL A 260 -12.91 -9.01 1.22
CA VAL A 260 -13.39 -9.88 0.15
C VAL A 260 -13.69 -11.23 0.77
N ALA A 261 -14.98 -11.59 0.82
CA ALA A 261 -15.41 -12.92 1.23
C ALA A 261 -15.59 -13.79 -0.02
N ASN A 262 -14.70 -14.76 -0.19
CA ASN A 262 -14.73 -15.69 -1.31
C ASN A 262 -15.42 -17.00 -0.91
N TYR A 263 -16.63 -17.19 -1.44
CA TYR A 263 -17.37 -18.44 -1.35
C TYR A 263 -17.00 -19.27 -2.59
N CYS A 264 -15.98 -20.13 -2.41
CA CYS A 264 -15.41 -20.96 -3.47
C CYS A 264 -16.50 -21.58 -4.36
N ASP A 265 -16.38 -21.38 -5.67
CA ASP A 265 -17.31 -21.91 -6.68
C ASP A 265 -18.77 -21.45 -6.54
N VAL A 266 -19.01 -20.32 -5.86
CA VAL A 266 -20.36 -19.75 -5.71
C VAL A 266 -20.35 -18.26 -6.05
N ARG A 267 -19.69 -17.45 -5.23
CA ARG A 267 -19.70 -15.99 -5.37
C ARG A 267 -18.57 -15.35 -4.58
N VAL A 268 -18.32 -14.09 -4.86
CA VAL A 268 -17.46 -13.23 -4.05
C VAL A 268 -18.26 -12.03 -3.56
N ASP A 269 -18.30 -11.82 -2.25
CA ASP A 269 -18.91 -10.65 -1.63
C ASP A 269 -17.83 -9.65 -1.22
N VAL A 270 -17.97 -8.38 -1.65
CA VAL A 270 -17.04 -7.31 -1.28
C VAL A 270 -17.72 -6.39 -0.27
N TRP A 271 -17.11 -6.26 0.89
CA TRP A 271 -17.54 -5.42 2.00
C TRP A 271 -16.57 -4.25 2.18
N VAL A 272 -17.09 -3.09 2.56
CA VAL A 272 -16.30 -1.90 2.86
C VAL A 272 -16.66 -1.39 4.25
N MET A 273 -15.64 -1.11 5.06
CA MET A 273 -15.79 -0.52 6.38
C MET A 273 -15.80 1.01 6.23
N LYS A 274 -16.97 1.62 6.37
CA LYS A 274 -17.13 3.07 6.17
C LYS A 274 -16.52 3.90 7.30
N GLU A 275 -16.61 3.39 8.52
CA GLU A 275 -16.03 4.01 9.71
C GLU A 275 -15.04 3.04 10.33
N TYR A 276 -13.77 3.41 10.29
CA TYR A 276 -12.70 2.50 10.63
C TYR A 276 -12.80 2.00 12.09
N GLY A 277 -12.79 0.69 12.29
CA GLY A 277 -12.93 0.03 13.59
C GLY A 277 -14.37 -0.11 14.11
N VAL A 278 -15.38 0.38 13.40
CA VAL A 278 -16.80 0.28 13.82
C VAL A 278 -17.47 -0.89 13.10
N LYS A 279 -17.93 -1.90 13.85
CA LYS A 279 -18.54 -3.13 13.31
C LYS A 279 -19.76 -2.82 12.45
N GLU A 280 -20.63 -1.95 12.93
CA GLU A 280 -21.90 -1.58 12.30
C GLU A 280 -21.71 -0.78 11.01
N SER A 281 -20.49 -0.28 10.76
CA SER A 281 -20.17 0.50 9.56
C SER A 281 -19.83 -0.36 8.34
N TRP A 282 -19.63 -1.67 8.53
CA TRP A 282 -19.45 -2.58 7.42
C TRP A 282 -20.68 -2.61 6.54
N ALA A 283 -20.49 -2.29 5.27
CA ALA A 283 -21.53 -2.38 4.26
C ALA A 283 -21.06 -3.29 3.14
N LYS A 284 -21.91 -4.27 2.77
CA LYS A 284 -21.69 -5.03 1.55
C LYS A 284 -21.88 -4.11 0.36
N LEU A 285 -20.83 -3.90 -0.42
CA LEU A 285 -20.83 -3.00 -1.56
C LEU A 285 -21.44 -3.67 -2.79
N PHE A 286 -20.97 -4.87 -3.12
CA PHE A 286 -21.51 -5.67 -4.21
C PHE A 286 -21.17 -7.16 -4.05
N THR A 287 -21.80 -7.98 -4.88
CA THR A 287 -21.58 -9.42 -5.03
C THR A 287 -21.24 -9.69 -6.49
N VAL A 288 -20.25 -10.54 -6.72
CA VAL A 288 -19.91 -11.07 -8.04
C VAL A 288 -20.17 -12.56 -8.04
N ALA A 289 -21.15 -13.01 -8.83
CA ALA A 289 -21.43 -14.43 -8.96
C ALA A 289 -20.44 -15.10 -9.93
N GLN A 290 -20.18 -16.40 -9.75
CA GLN A 290 -19.20 -17.12 -10.57
C GLN A 290 -19.54 -17.10 -12.08
N ASP A 291 -20.83 -17.10 -12.42
CA ASP A 291 -21.36 -17.08 -13.79
C ASP A 291 -21.31 -15.72 -14.47
N GLU A 292 -21.18 -14.62 -13.70
CA GLU A 292 -21.08 -13.26 -14.23
C GLU A 292 -19.71 -12.93 -14.83
N VAL A 293 -18.70 -13.80 -14.62
CA VAL A 293 -17.32 -13.51 -14.95
C VAL A 293 -16.85 -14.29 -16.18
N ALA A 294 -16.39 -13.57 -17.20
CA ALA A 294 -15.85 -14.18 -18.40
C ALA A 294 -14.49 -14.88 -18.12
N GLY A 295 -14.34 -16.14 -18.54
CA GLY A 295 -13.04 -16.84 -18.56
C GLY A 295 -12.81 -17.97 -17.55
N GLY A 296 -13.86 -18.51 -16.92
CA GLY A 296 -13.79 -19.72 -16.09
C GLY A 296 -14.03 -19.45 -14.60
N THR A 297 -13.43 -20.28 -13.73
CA THR A 297 -13.64 -20.24 -12.27
C THR A 297 -13.13 -18.93 -11.65
N LEU A 298 -13.97 -18.27 -10.85
CA LEU A 298 -13.60 -17.12 -10.02
C LEU A 298 -12.86 -17.60 -8.76
N LYS A 299 -11.52 -17.67 -8.83
CA LYS A 299 -10.67 -18.11 -7.71
C LYS A 299 -10.18 -16.96 -6.86
N TYR A 300 -9.96 -15.81 -7.49
CA TYR A 300 -9.42 -14.62 -6.86
C TYR A 300 -10.05 -13.37 -7.46
N LEU A 301 -10.42 -12.44 -6.59
CA LEU A 301 -10.94 -11.15 -6.96
C LEU A 301 -10.48 -10.11 -5.92
N ARG A 302 -9.84 -9.04 -6.36
CA ARG A 302 -9.43 -7.95 -5.47
C ARG A 302 -9.92 -6.61 -6.00
N PRO A 303 -10.68 -5.83 -5.22
CA PRO A 303 -11.00 -4.45 -5.59
C PRO A 303 -9.76 -3.57 -5.48
N LEU A 304 -9.57 -2.71 -6.48
CA LEU A 304 -8.39 -1.86 -6.61
C LEU A 304 -8.73 -0.37 -6.44
N ALA A 305 -9.69 0.14 -7.23
CA ALA A 305 -10.00 1.56 -7.26
C ALA A 305 -11.43 1.82 -7.77
N TYR A 306 -12.00 2.96 -7.41
CA TYR A 306 -13.19 3.48 -8.08
C TYR A 306 -12.82 4.14 -9.40
N SER A 307 -13.73 4.06 -10.36
CA SER A 307 -13.76 4.95 -11.53
C SER A 307 -13.92 6.41 -11.11
N LYS A 308 -13.60 7.35 -11.99
CA LYS A 308 -13.76 8.79 -11.72
C LYS A 308 -15.18 9.23 -11.44
N SER A 309 -16.18 8.54 -12.00
CA SER A 309 -17.59 8.78 -11.71
C SER A 309 -18.03 8.18 -10.37
N GLY A 310 -17.25 7.26 -9.80
CA GLY A 310 -17.64 6.46 -8.64
C GLY A 310 -18.70 5.39 -8.94
N GLU A 311 -19.07 5.20 -10.21
CA GLU A 311 -20.14 4.27 -10.60
C GLU A 311 -19.63 2.84 -10.88
N GLU A 312 -18.33 2.71 -11.14
CA GLU A 312 -17.65 1.44 -11.41
C GLU A 312 -16.46 1.21 -10.48
N VAL A 313 -16.14 -0.06 -10.21
CA VAL A 313 -14.98 -0.50 -9.42
C VAL A 313 -14.05 -1.33 -10.29
N LEU A 314 -12.76 -0.98 -10.30
CA LEU A 314 -11.72 -1.76 -10.97
C LEU A 314 -11.35 -2.95 -10.11
N LEU A 315 -11.37 -4.14 -10.69
CA LEU A 315 -11.07 -5.39 -10.02
C LEU A 315 -9.89 -6.09 -10.71
N GLU A 316 -8.99 -6.66 -9.90
CA GLU A 316 -8.05 -7.68 -10.34
C GLU A 316 -8.71 -9.04 -10.22
N GLN A 317 -8.77 -9.79 -11.32
CA GLN A 317 -9.34 -11.12 -11.38
C GLN A 317 -8.25 -12.15 -11.68
N ASN A 318 -8.20 -13.22 -10.86
CA ASN A 318 -7.37 -14.41 -11.06
C ASN A 318 -5.89 -14.12 -11.39
N HIS A 319 -5.32 -13.03 -10.85
CA HIS A 319 -3.94 -12.61 -11.09
C HIS A 319 -3.55 -12.48 -12.56
N GLY A 320 -4.46 -12.04 -13.43
CA GLY A 320 -4.14 -11.90 -14.86
C GLY A 320 -5.11 -11.06 -15.68
N ARG A 321 -6.21 -10.58 -15.09
CA ARG A 321 -7.17 -9.72 -15.80
C ARG A 321 -7.58 -8.54 -14.93
N LEU A 322 -7.80 -7.42 -15.61
CA LEU A 322 -8.46 -6.25 -15.03
C LEU A 322 -9.87 -6.17 -15.61
N VAL A 323 -10.84 -5.96 -14.73
CA VAL A 323 -12.25 -5.83 -15.11
C VAL A 323 -12.90 -4.67 -14.36
N TRP A 324 -13.80 -3.95 -15.01
CA TRP A 324 -14.69 -2.98 -14.38
C TRP A 324 -15.96 -3.69 -13.92
N TYR A 325 -16.37 -3.46 -12.68
CA TYR A 325 -17.67 -3.83 -12.18
C TYR A 325 -18.55 -2.59 -12.07
N ASP A 326 -19.63 -2.55 -12.86
CA ASP A 326 -20.64 -1.49 -12.80
C ASP A 326 -21.55 -1.70 -11.59
N LEU A 327 -21.49 -0.79 -10.61
CA LEU A 327 -22.24 -0.91 -9.35
C LEU A 327 -23.75 -0.78 -9.56
N ARG A 328 -24.19 -0.09 -10.61
CA ARG A 328 -25.62 0.12 -10.91
C ARG A 328 -26.19 -1.04 -11.72
N ARG A 329 -25.49 -1.43 -12.78
CA ARG A 329 -25.93 -2.49 -13.69
C ARG A 329 -25.61 -3.88 -13.19
N LYS A 330 -24.70 -4.01 -12.21
CA LYS A 330 -24.18 -5.26 -11.66
C LYS A 330 -23.62 -6.16 -12.78
N ARG A 331 -22.67 -5.61 -13.53
CA ARG A 331 -22.06 -6.29 -14.68
C ARG A 331 -20.56 -6.10 -14.67
N VAL A 332 -19.87 -7.13 -15.13
CA VAL A 332 -18.42 -7.15 -15.32
C VAL A 332 -18.11 -6.81 -16.78
N ASN A 333 -17.25 -5.82 -17.00
CA ASN A 333 -16.74 -5.42 -18.30
C ASN A 333 -15.21 -5.60 -18.33
N ASN A 334 -14.67 -6.20 -19.38
CA ASN A 334 -13.21 -6.39 -19.48
C ASN A 334 -12.48 -5.05 -19.72
N VAL A 335 -11.33 -4.87 -19.07
CA VAL A 335 -10.40 -3.79 -19.39
C VAL A 335 -9.33 -4.33 -20.34
N ASN A 336 -9.30 -3.79 -21.56
CA ASN A 336 -8.31 -4.15 -22.57
C ASN A 336 -7.20 -3.11 -22.56
N LEU A 337 -6.06 -3.42 -21.94
CA LEU A 337 -4.85 -2.60 -22.00
C LEU A 337 -3.76 -3.36 -22.76
N GLY A 338 -3.05 -2.67 -23.65
CA GLY A 338 -1.84 -3.18 -24.27
C GLY A 338 -0.72 -3.34 -23.24
N GLY A 339 0.22 -4.26 -23.52
CA GLY A 339 1.41 -4.45 -22.69
C GLY A 339 1.18 -5.16 -21.36
N LEU A 340 -0.06 -5.59 -21.04
CA LEU A 340 -0.30 -6.34 -19.82
C LEU A 340 0.42 -7.70 -19.85
N PRO A 341 1.10 -8.09 -18.77
CA PRO A 341 1.65 -9.43 -18.63
C PRO A 341 0.52 -10.46 -18.49
N ALA A 342 0.79 -11.71 -18.90
CA ALA A 342 -0.18 -12.79 -18.87
C ALA A 342 -0.68 -13.14 -17.45
N SER A 343 0.15 -12.88 -16.44
CA SER A 343 -0.20 -12.95 -15.03
C SER A 343 0.53 -11.84 -14.27
N PHE A 344 -0.09 -11.28 -13.25
CA PHE A 344 0.49 -10.25 -12.42
C PHE A 344 -0.11 -10.22 -11.02
N GLU A 345 0.67 -9.69 -10.09
CA GLU A 345 0.15 -9.10 -8.86
C GLU A 345 0.04 -7.58 -9.06
N SER A 346 -0.94 -6.94 -8.43
CA SER A 346 -1.10 -5.50 -8.55
C SER A 346 -1.05 -4.76 -7.22
N GLU A 347 -0.59 -3.52 -7.26
CA GLU A 347 -0.57 -2.60 -6.12
C GLU A 347 -0.88 -1.17 -6.59
N ILE A 348 -1.80 -0.49 -5.90
CA ILE A 348 -2.14 0.91 -6.19
C ILE A 348 -1.08 1.80 -5.56
N CYS A 349 -0.58 2.78 -6.30
CA CYS A 349 0.36 3.76 -5.81
C CYS A 349 -0.01 5.15 -6.32
N VAL A 350 -0.02 6.15 -5.44
CA VAL A 350 -0.23 7.55 -5.81
C VAL A 350 1.05 8.06 -6.49
N ARG A 351 0.97 8.61 -7.70
CA ARG A 351 2.10 9.34 -8.27
C ARG A 351 2.33 10.58 -7.44
N SER A 352 3.53 10.74 -6.92
CA SER A 352 3.84 11.85 -6.01
C SER A 352 5.22 12.46 -6.27
N LEU A 353 5.41 13.66 -5.74
CA LEU A 353 6.70 14.35 -5.69
C LEU A 353 7.49 14.03 -4.41
N VAL A 354 7.00 13.10 -3.59
CA VAL A 354 7.58 12.78 -2.28
C VAL A 354 9.03 12.33 -2.43
N PRO A 355 9.99 13.00 -1.77
CA PRO A 355 11.37 12.59 -1.81
C PRO A 355 11.57 11.30 -1.00
N VAL A 356 12.50 10.46 -1.44
CA VAL A 356 12.85 9.22 -0.73
C VAL A 356 13.82 9.47 0.44
N GLU A 357 14.53 10.59 0.38
CA GLU A 357 15.41 11.07 1.45
C GLU A 357 14.85 12.38 1.99
N LEU A 358 14.48 12.37 3.27
CA LEU A 358 14.36 13.60 4.04
C LEU A 358 15.77 14.09 4.32
N ASN A 359 16.21 15.16 3.65
CA ASN A 359 17.50 15.78 3.95
C ASN A 359 17.55 16.15 5.43
N ARG A 360 18.46 15.54 6.20
CA ARG A 360 18.77 15.95 7.58
C ARG A 360 19.10 17.45 7.67
N GLU A 361 19.69 18.02 6.61
CA GLU A 361 20.00 19.45 6.56
C GLU A 361 18.77 20.36 6.46
N ASP A 362 17.68 19.92 5.81
CA ASP A 362 16.45 20.72 5.74
C ASP A 362 15.75 20.77 7.10
N TYR A 363 15.87 19.72 7.92
CA TYR A 363 15.40 19.72 9.32
C TYR A 363 16.25 20.60 10.23
N LEU A 364 17.59 20.56 10.11
CA LEU A 364 18.48 21.45 10.90
C LEU A 364 18.27 22.94 10.52
N ARG A 365 17.99 23.22 9.25
CA ARG A 365 17.60 24.58 8.82
C ARG A 365 16.25 25.00 9.41
N GLN A 366 15.30 24.09 9.57
CA GLN A 366 14.01 24.38 10.21
C GLN A 366 14.13 24.66 11.72
N GLN A 367 15.06 24.01 12.44
CA GLN A 367 15.36 24.37 13.83
C GLN A 367 16.03 25.75 13.94
N ASN A 368 17.01 26.05 13.09
CA ASN A 368 17.70 27.34 13.13
C ASN A 368 16.81 28.53 12.70
N LEU A 369 15.86 28.32 11.79
CA LEU A 369 14.87 29.34 11.40
C LEU A 369 13.79 29.58 12.48
N GLY A 370 13.58 28.63 13.40
CA GLY A 370 12.70 28.78 14.56
C GLY A 370 13.33 29.60 15.67
N ASP A 371 14.63 29.40 15.93
CA ASP A 371 15.37 30.06 17.02
C ASP A 371 15.82 31.50 16.68
N GLU A 372 16.00 31.83 15.41
CA GLU A 372 16.29 33.22 15.00
C GLU A 372 15.06 34.15 15.10
N LYS A 373 13.83 33.60 15.09
CA LYS A 373 12.60 34.41 15.22
C LYS A 373 12.21 34.72 16.67
N THR A 374 12.73 33.99 17.66
CA THR A 374 12.46 34.21 19.09
C THR A 374 13.47 35.15 19.77
N ASN A 375 14.67 35.34 19.21
CA ASN A 375 15.69 36.23 19.79
C ASN A 375 15.66 37.68 19.26
N GLY A 376 14.78 38.01 18.31
CA GLY A 376 14.69 39.33 17.66
C GLY A 376 13.70 40.33 18.28
N LYS A 377 13.19 40.11 19.50
CA LYS A 377 12.30 41.07 20.20
C LYS A 377 12.63 41.22 21.69
N LYS A 378 13.83 41.72 21.98
CA LYS A 378 14.09 42.53 23.19
C LYS A 378 15.13 43.60 22.86
N ARG A 379 14.64 44.78 22.45
CA ARG A 379 15.28 46.07 22.71
C ARG A 379 14.19 47.07 23.03
#